data_AF-A0A955YUG2-F1
#
_entry.id   AF-A0A955YUG2-F1
#
_cell.length_a   1.000
_cell.length_b   1.000
_cell.length_c   1.000
_cell.angle_alpha   90.00
_cell.angle_beta   90.00
_cell.angle_gamma   90.00
#
_symmetry.space_group_name_H-M   'P 1'
#
loop_
_entity.id
_entity.type
_entity.pdbx_description
1 polymer ?
#
loop_
_entity_poly.entity_id
_entity_poly.type
_entity_poly.pdbx_seq_one_letter_code
_entity_poly.pdbx_strand_id
1 'polypeptide(L)'
;MAPPPRFRSPGTLTSLALAALAMACTGGIEGPATGAGDSAGAAMPPSGRGRVRSCDETQINLTPVRLLTRDEYNHTVRDLLGDETNPLIDSPSTETATFDKDAQSLTISSPMARHYLEVGEGIATRAMQKAADILPCTPAGDGRACAEEFIRDFGTRAFRRPIPEADVTALLGLFDTVRPTGTFNESIGLIIEAVLNSPRFLYHIEVGAPVDGEMAALDDYEIASKLSYFLWNTMPDEELFEAAAKGELHTEEQIRTQATRM
;
A
#
# COMPACT_ATOMS: atom_id res chain seq x y z
N MET A 1 1.57 -48.71 -38.15
CA MET A 1 0.98 -47.36 -38.24
C MET A 1 1.75 -46.63 -39.33
N ALA A 2 1.13 -46.44 -40.50
CA ALA A 2 1.79 -45.95 -41.71
C ALA A 2 2.12 -44.45 -41.61
N PRO A 3 3.30 -43.99 -42.07
CA PRO A 3 3.56 -42.57 -42.26
C PRO A 3 2.93 -42.08 -43.58
N PRO A 4 2.32 -40.88 -43.62
CA PRO A 4 1.89 -40.26 -44.87
C PRO A 4 3.07 -39.63 -45.64
N PRO A 5 2.92 -39.40 -46.97
CA PRO A 5 4.03 -39.17 -47.88
C PRO A 5 4.52 -37.72 -47.92
N ARG A 6 5.80 -37.57 -48.29
CA ARG A 6 6.50 -36.31 -48.59
C ARG A 6 6.07 -35.79 -49.97
N PHE A 7 5.75 -34.49 -50.06
CA PHE A 7 5.63 -33.77 -51.33
C PHE A 7 6.88 -32.89 -51.56
N ARG A 8 7.38 -32.89 -52.80
CA ARG A 8 8.59 -32.17 -53.28
C ARG A 8 8.27 -30.73 -53.75
N SER A 9 9.20 -29.81 -53.46
CA SER A 9 9.70 -28.56 -54.12
C SER A 9 9.08 -28.08 -55.46
N PRO A 10 9.18 -26.79 -55.91
CA PRO A 10 10.30 -25.81 -55.78
C PRO A 10 9.82 -24.38 -55.38
N GLY A 11 10.60 -23.33 -55.10
CA GLY A 11 11.94 -22.93 -55.51
C GLY A 11 11.85 -21.77 -56.51
N THR A 12 11.77 -20.51 -56.04
CA THR A 12 12.18 -19.30 -56.80
C THR A 12 12.39 -18.11 -55.86
N LEU A 13 13.60 -17.55 -55.92
CA LEU A 13 14.06 -16.29 -55.35
C LEU A 13 13.48 -15.10 -56.12
N THR A 14 13.03 -14.06 -55.42
CA THR A 14 13.06 -12.68 -55.95
C THR A 14 13.01 -11.66 -54.80
N SER A 15 14.09 -10.90 -54.65
CA SER A 15 14.19 -9.71 -53.79
C SER A 15 13.50 -8.51 -54.44
N LEU A 16 12.80 -7.65 -53.67
CA LEU A 16 12.74 -6.21 -53.94
C LEU A 16 12.16 -5.37 -52.76
N ALA A 17 12.99 -4.43 -52.29
CA ALA A 17 12.75 -3.05 -51.80
C ALA A 17 11.51 -2.65 -50.94
N LEU A 18 11.82 -2.28 -49.68
CA LEU A 18 11.51 -1.05 -48.93
C LEU A 18 10.46 -0.03 -49.46
N ALA A 19 9.43 0.28 -48.65
CA ALA A 19 8.94 1.65 -48.38
C ALA A 19 7.87 1.67 -47.28
N ALA A 20 8.07 2.52 -46.26
CA ALA A 20 7.10 2.85 -45.22
C ALA A 20 6.13 3.93 -45.72
N LEU A 21 4.85 3.85 -45.34
CA LEU A 21 3.86 4.91 -45.60
C LEU A 21 3.06 5.22 -44.33
N ALA A 22 3.32 6.41 -43.79
CA ALA A 22 2.54 7.04 -42.74
C ALA A 22 1.25 7.65 -43.34
N MET A 23 0.11 7.40 -42.70
CA MET A 23 -1.15 8.05 -43.03
C MET A 23 -1.17 9.45 -42.39
N ALA A 24 -1.10 10.48 -43.24
CA ALA A 24 -1.41 11.86 -42.88
C ALA A 24 -2.81 12.20 -43.41
N CYS A 25 -3.73 12.59 -42.52
CA CYS A 25 -5.03 13.13 -42.92
C CYS A 25 -4.88 14.62 -43.25
N THR A 26 -5.27 15.00 -44.46
CA THR A 26 -5.33 16.38 -44.96
C THR A 26 -6.61 17.08 -44.51
N GLY A 27 -6.51 18.32 -44.05
CA GLY A 27 -7.66 19.23 -43.84
C GLY A 27 -7.48 20.49 -44.69
N GLY A 28 -8.43 20.74 -45.60
CA GLY A 28 -8.42 21.87 -46.53
C GLY A 28 -8.94 23.18 -45.92
N ILE A 29 -8.48 24.30 -46.50
CA ILE A 29 -8.78 25.66 -46.06
C ILE A 29 -9.75 26.27 -47.09
N GLU A 30 -10.98 26.60 -46.67
CA GLU A 30 -11.84 27.52 -47.40
C GLU A 30 -12.22 28.67 -46.46
N GLY A 31 -11.77 29.89 -46.81
CA GLY A 31 -12.30 31.16 -46.26
C GLY A 31 -13.63 31.53 -46.94
N PRO A 32 -14.30 32.65 -46.58
CA PRO A 32 -13.67 33.97 -46.38
C PRO A 32 -14.27 34.82 -45.22
N ALA A 33 -13.52 35.80 -44.73
CA ALA A 33 -14.08 37.09 -44.28
C ALA A 33 -12.98 38.15 -44.10
N THR A 34 -13.23 39.27 -44.77
CA THR A 34 -12.50 40.54 -44.79
C THR A 34 -12.61 41.30 -43.46
N GLY A 35 -11.53 41.98 -43.04
CA GLY A 35 -11.57 43.00 -42.00
C GLY A 35 -10.18 43.52 -41.65
N ALA A 36 -9.84 44.71 -42.15
CA ALA A 36 -8.58 45.40 -41.88
C ALA A 36 -8.58 46.08 -40.50
N GLY A 37 -7.42 46.10 -39.83
CA GLY A 37 -7.18 46.85 -38.60
C GLY A 37 -5.79 46.57 -38.04
N ASP A 38 -4.80 47.37 -38.45
CA ASP A 38 -3.44 47.38 -37.91
C ASP A 38 -3.41 47.89 -36.47
N SER A 39 -2.73 47.18 -35.57
CA SER A 39 -1.98 47.73 -34.42
C SER A 39 -1.17 46.61 -33.75
N ALA A 40 0.15 46.77 -33.76
CA ALA A 40 1.11 45.83 -33.22
C ALA A 40 1.08 45.77 -31.68
N GLY A 41 0.82 44.57 -31.16
CA GLY A 41 1.15 44.14 -29.81
C GLY A 41 1.36 42.63 -29.87
N ALA A 42 2.59 42.16 -29.66
CA ALA A 42 2.89 40.74 -29.65
C ALA A 42 2.27 40.10 -28.39
N ALA A 43 1.03 39.61 -28.53
CA ALA A 43 0.38 38.77 -27.54
C ALA A 43 0.88 37.33 -27.72
N MET A 44 1.36 36.72 -26.63
CA MET A 44 1.54 35.27 -26.56
C MET A 44 0.22 34.60 -26.97
N PRO A 45 0.24 33.59 -27.85
CA PRO A 45 -0.97 32.82 -28.12
C PRO A 45 -1.41 32.15 -26.80
N PRO A 46 -2.71 32.10 -26.49
CA PRO A 46 -3.20 31.32 -25.36
C PRO A 46 -2.88 29.85 -25.67
N SER A 47 -1.81 29.35 -25.07
CA SER A 47 -1.39 27.96 -25.18
C SER A 47 -2.45 27.10 -24.50
N GLY A 48 -3.10 26.27 -25.31
CA GLY A 48 -3.90 25.15 -24.84
C GLY A 48 -5.29 25.55 -24.35
N ARG A 49 -6.30 25.38 -25.21
CA ARG A 49 -7.57 24.86 -24.70
C ARG A 49 -7.28 23.44 -24.21
N GLY A 50 -6.83 23.31 -22.97
CA GLY A 50 -6.95 22.05 -22.26
C GLY A 50 -8.41 21.65 -22.40
N ARG A 51 -8.67 20.46 -22.98
CA ARG A 51 -10.02 19.91 -22.97
C ARG A 51 -10.45 19.92 -21.51
N VAL A 52 -11.49 20.68 -21.19
CA VAL A 52 -12.23 20.48 -19.95
C VAL A 52 -12.64 19.02 -20.00
N ARG A 53 -12.05 18.18 -19.14
CA ARG A 53 -12.60 16.85 -18.90
C ARG A 53 -14.00 17.11 -18.37
N SER A 54 -15.04 16.75 -19.13
CA SER A 54 -16.38 16.76 -18.55
C SER A 54 -16.38 15.68 -17.47
N CYS A 55 -16.77 16.06 -16.26
CA CYS A 55 -16.98 15.13 -15.15
C CYS A 55 -18.32 14.39 -15.34
N ASP A 56 -18.67 14.02 -16.57
CA ASP A 56 -20.00 13.50 -16.93
C ASP A 56 -20.10 11.97 -16.80
N GLU A 57 -18.99 11.29 -16.52
CA GLU A 57 -19.01 9.89 -16.10
C GLU A 57 -18.21 9.77 -14.80
N THR A 58 -18.91 9.51 -13.71
CA THR A 58 -18.27 9.04 -12.48
C THR A 58 -17.84 7.60 -12.73
N GLN A 59 -16.66 7.42 -13.36
CA GLN A 59 -16.04 6.10 -13.45
C GLN A 59 -15.58 5.71 -12.05
N ILE A 60 -16.35 4.83 -11.40
CA ILE A 60 -15.99 4.21 -10.13
C ILE A 60 -14.83 3.25 -10.43
N ASN A 61 -13.63 3.61 -9.98
CA ASN A 61 -12.46 2.76 -10.12
C ASN A 61 -12.30 1.89 -8.88
N LEU A 62 -11.67 0.72 -9.05
CA LEU A 62 -11.30 -0.13 -7.92
C LEU A 62 -10.33 0.61 -6.98
N THR A 63 -10.59 0.54 -5.68
CA THR A 63 -9.64 0.99 -4.66
C THR A 63 -8.41 0.09 -4.68
N PRO A 64 -7.21 0.60 -4.99
CA PRO A 64 -6.02 -0.22 -5.05
C PRO A 64 -5.53 -0.57 -3.64
N VAL A 65 -5.02 -1.78 -3.46
CA VAL A 65 -4.24 -2.13 -2.25
C VAL A 65 -2.88 -1.45 -2.35
N ARG A 66 -2.53 -0.62 -1.36
CA ARG A 66 -1.32 0.21 -1.40
C ARG A 66 -0.31 -0.26 -0.37
N LEU A 67 0.91 -0.56 -0.78
CA LEU A 67 2.02 -0.84 0.16
C LEU A 67 2.30 0.43 1.01
N LEU A 68 2.70 0.26 2.26
CA LEU A 68 3.22 1.37 3.07
C LEU A 68 4.43 1.97 2.36
N THR A 69 4.53 3.31 2.34
CA THR A 69 5.80 3.94 1.96
C THR A 69 6.87 3.59 2.99
N ARG A 70 8.13 3.80 2.66
CA ARG A 70 9.26 3.55 3.57
C ARG A 70 9.16 4.38 4.84
N ASP A 71 8.73 5.63 4.72
CA ASP A 71 8.51 6.52 5.86
C ASP A 71 7.32 6.06 6.70
N GLU A 72 6.22 5.66 6.06
CA GLU A 72 5.04 5.11 6.76
C GLU A 72 5.40 3.85 7.54
N TYR A 73 6.17 2.93 6.95
CA TYR A 73 6.69 1.74 7.62
C TYR A 73 7.57 2.12 8.82
N ASN A 74 8.56 2.99 8.62
CA ASN A 74 9.50 3.40 9.66
C ASN A 74 8.79 4.08 10.83
N HIS A 75 7.87 5.00 10.57
CA HIS A 75 7.08 5.66 11.62
C HIS A 75 6.18 4.68 12.36
N THR A 76 5.52 3.77 11.63
CA THR A 76 4.65 2.76 12.25
C THR A 76 5.46 1.84 13.16
N VAL A 77 6.64 1.39 12.73
CA VAL A 77 7.55 0.56 13.53
C VAL A 77 8.05 1.31 14.77
N ARG A 78 8.37 2.61 14.63
CA ARG A 78 8.73 3.46 15.77
C ARG A 78 7.60 3.53 16.78
N ASP A 79 6.37 3.76 16.35
CA ASP A 79 5.25 3.95 17.28
C ASP A 79 4.78 2.61 17.89
N LEU A 80 5.01 1.48 17.20
CA LEU A 80 4.72 0.14 17.71
C LEU A 80 5.76 -0.37 18.72
N LEU A 81 7.05 -0.17 18.43
CA LEU A 81 8.17 -0.87 19.08
C LEU A 81 9.26 0.07 19.63
N GLY A 82 9.16 1.38 19.42
CA GLY A 82 10.18 2.36 19.82
C GLY A 82 11.47 2.29 19.01
N ASP A 83 11.44 1.70 17.81
CA ASP A 83 12.62 1.59 16.94
C ASP A 83 12.76 2.84 16.06
N GLU A 84 13.78 3.65 16.36
CA GLU A 84 14.09 4.90 15.67
C GLU A 84 15.21 4.75 14.61
N THR A 85 15.60 3.51 14.26
CA THR A 85 16.71 3.27 13.32
C THR A 85 16.37 3.61 11.88
N ASN A 86 15.08 3.82 11.57
CA ASN A 86 14.56 4.03 10.22
C ASN A 86 15.10 2.98 9.25
N PRO A 87 14.84 1.68 9.50
CA PRO A 87 15.54 0.58 8.85
C PRO A 87 15.33 0.54 7.34
N LEU A 88 14.26 1.19 6.84
CA LEU A 88 14.03 1.31 5.41
C LEU A 88 14.65 2.54 4.75
N ILE A 89 15.35 3.47 5.42
CA ILE A 89 15.78 4.77 4.84
C ILE A 89 16.75 4.67 3.64
N ASP A 90 17.47 3.56 3.49
CA ASP A 90 18.39 3.31 2.36
C ASP A 90 18.01 2.07 1.50
N SER A 91 16.84 1.50 1.76
CA SER A 91 16.29 0.40 0.96
C SER A 91 16.08 0.78 -0.51
N PRO A 92 16.16 -0.18 -1.45
CA PRO A 92 15.59 0.02 -2.77
C PRO A 92 14.13 0.45 -2.65
N SER A 93 13.65 1.34 -3.52
CA SER A 93 12.26 1.76 -3.54
C SER A 93 11.76 1.90 -4.97
N THR A 94 10.47 1.62 -5.16
CA THR A 94 9.74 1.94 -6.39
C THR A 94 8.91 3.22 -6.24
N GLU A 95 9.01 3.92 -5.10
CA GLU A 95 8.43 5.24 -4.89
C GLU A 95 8.96 6.21 -5.93
N THR A 96 8.06 7.00 -6.51
CA THR A 96 8.47 8.07 -7.43
C THR A 96 8.82 9.31 -6.62
N ALA A 97 9.86 10.04 -7.03
CA ALA A 97 10.29 11.26 -6.35
C ALA A 97 9.24 12.40 -6.34
N THR A 98 8.16 12.27 -7.10
CA THR A 98 7.08 13.27 -7.19
C THR A 98 5.87 12.89 -6.36
N PHE A 99 5.51 11.60 -6.29
CA PHE A 99 4.40 11.07 -5.52
C PHE A 99 4.80 9.72 -4.91
N ASP A 100 4.98 9.71 -3.60
CA ASP A 100 5.39 8.56 -2.79
C ASP A 100 4.23 7.57 -2.57
N LYS A 101 3.00 8.07 -2.44
CA LYS A 101 1.78 7.26 -2.17
C LYS A 101 1.09 6.71 -3.43
N ASP A 102 1.81 6.56 -4.54
CA ASP A 102 1.26 5.97 -5.76
C ASP A 102 1.16 4.44 -5.68
N ALA A 103 -0.05 3.93 -5.51
CA ALA A 103 -0.32 2.50 -5.39
C ALA A 103 0.06 1.67 -6.63
N GLN A 104 0.14 2.27 -7.82
CA GLN A 104 0.57 1.54 -9.03
C GLN A 104 2.09 1.37 -9.08
N SER A 105 2.82 2.30 -8.48
CA SER A 105 4.28 2.30 -8.45
C SER A 105 4.82 1.45 -7.31
N LEU A 106 4.14 1.43 -6.15
CA LEU A 106 4.56 0.69 -4.97
C LEU A 106 4.35 -0.83 -5.12
N THR A 107 5.42 -1.55 -5.51
CA THR A 107 5.37 -2.99 -5.77
C THR A 107 6.48 -3.74 -5.04
N ILE A 108 6.20 -4.96 -4.58
CA ILE A 108 7.19 -5.83 -3.94
C ILE A 108 7.81 -6.77 -4.98
N SER A 109 9.07 -6.52 -5.32
CA SER A 109 9.89 -7.47 -6.09
C SER A 109 10.47 -8.56 -5.18
N SER A 110 10.93 -9.69 -5.73
CA SER A 110 11.57 -10.74 -4.92
C SER A 110 12.80 -10.27 -4.11
N PRO A 111 13.69 -9.41 -4.65
CA PRO A 111 14.75 -8.79 -3.84
C PRO A 111 14.20 -7.93 -2.71
N MET A 112 13.13 -7.17 -2.97
CA MET A 112 12.48 -6.35 -1.95
C MET A 112 11.89 -7.21 -0.83
N ALA A 113 11.18 -8.29 -1.17
CA ALA A 113 10.58 -9.19 -0.17
C ALA A 113 11.63 -9.77 0.79
N ARG A 114 12.80 -10.17 0.27
CA ARG A 114 13.91 -10.63 1.11
C ARG A 114 14.44 -9.53 2.02
N HIS A 115 14.56 -8.32 1.50
CA HIS A 115 14.98 -7.16 2.28
C HIS A 115 14.00 -6.86 3.43
N TYR A 116 12.69 -6.93 3.20
CA TYR A 116 11.69 -6.78 4.27
C TYR A 116 11.82 -7.86 5.35
N LEU A 117 12.13 -9.11 4.98
CA LEU A 117 12.38 -10.18 5.95
C LEU A 117 13.61 -9.88 6.82
N GLU A 118 14.72 -9.51 6.20
CA GLU A 118 15.97 -9.13 6.91
C GLU A 118 15.77 -7.93 7.84
N VAL A 119 15.00 -6.93 7.39
CA VAL A 119 14.63 -5.77 8.19
C VAL A 119 13.74 -6.16 9.38
N GLY A 120 12.74 -7.02 9.15
CA GLY A 120 11.84 -7.53 10.18
C GLY A 120 12.60 -8.28 11.28
N GLU A 121 13.53 -9.16 10.91
CA GLU A 121 14.41 -9.88 11.86
C GLU A 121 15.25 -8.90 12.70
N GLY A 122 15.83 -7.89 12.04
CA GLY A 122 16.61 -6.85 12.70
C GLY A 122 15.79 -6.03 13.71
N ILE A 123 14.58 -5.64 13.36
CA ILE A 123 13.64 -4.93 14.23
C ILE A 123 13.25 -5.81 15.42
N ALA A 124 12.86 -7.06 15.17
CA ALA A 124 12.48 -8.02 16.22
C ALA A 124 13.61 -8.24 17.23
N THR A 125 14.85 -8.38 16.74
CA THR A 125 16.04 -8.52 17.58
C THR A 125 16.22 -7.32 18.52
N ARG A 126 16.10 -6.10 18.00
CA ARG A 126 16.23 -4.87 18.81
C ARG A 126 15.07 -4.70 19.79
N ALA A 127 13.85 -4.98 19.36
CA ALA A 127 12.67 -4.93 20.21
C ALA A 127 12.84 -5.86 21.43
N MET A 128 13.39 -7.07 21.23
CA MET A 128 13.63 -8.03 22.30
C MET A 128 14.76 -7.67 23.27
N GLN A 129 15.63 -6.72 22.94
CA GLN A 129 16.57 -6.13 23.91
C GLN A 129 15.87 -5.25 24.94
N LYS A 130 14.67 -4.77 24.62
CA LYS A 130 13.83 -3.93 25.48
C LYS A 130 12.46 -4.57 25.73
N ALA A 131 12.43 -5.90 25.84
CA ALA A 131 11.18 -6.67 25.95
C ALA A 131 10.25 -6.17 27.07
N ALA A 132 10.81 -5.70 28.19
CA ALA A 132 10.05 -5.16 29.31
C ALA A 132 9.24 -3.89 28.98
N ASP A 133 9.68 -3.12 27.97
CA ASP A 133 9.01 -1.88 27.56
C ASP A 133 7.86 -2.14 26.58
N ILE A 134 7.89 -3.29 25.87
CA ILE A 134 6.93 -3.59 24.79
C ILE A 134 5.93 -4.70 25.14
N LEU A 135 6.20 -5.51 26.17
CA LEU A 135 5.30 -6.58 26.58
C LEU A 135 4.23 -6.03 27.54
N PRO A 136 2.94 -6.33 27.32
CA PRO A 136 1.87 -5.89 28.22
C PRO A 136 1.85 -6.65 29.55
N CYS A 137 2.62 -7.73 29.65
CA CYS A 137 2.54 -8.72 30.71
C CYS A 137 3.91 -9.27 31.11
N THR A 138 3.99 -9.82 32.31
CA THR A 138 5.17 -10.61 32.74
C THR A 138 4.92 -12.08 32.43
N PRO A 139 5.81 -12.75 31.66
CA PRO A 139 5.61 -14.15 31.31
C PRO A 139 5.68 -15.04 32.56
N ALA A 140 4.68 -15.91 32.73
CA ALA A 140 4.64 -16.94 33.76
C ALA A 140 4.60 -18.33 33.11
N GLY A 141 5.23 -19.32 33.74
CA GLY A 141 5.30 -20.68 33.20
C GLY A 141 6.03 -20.72 31.85
N ASP A 142 5.36 -21.23 30.82
CA ASP A 142 5.86 -21.23 29.43
C ASP A 142 5.74 -19.85 28.75
N GLY A 143 4.98 -18.92 29.35
CA GLY A 143 4.71 -17.58 28.85
C GLY A 143 3.58 -17.50 27.83
N ARG A 144 2.89 -18.60 27.50
CA ARG A 144 1.95 -18.65 26.37
C ARG A 144 0.77 -17.69 26.51
N ALA A 145 0.23 -17.53 27.72
CA ALA A 145 -0.85 -16.57 27.98
C ALA A 145 -0.40 -15.12 27.74
N CYS A 146 0.84 -14.80 28.13
CA CYS A 146 1.41 -13.48 27.88
C CYS A 146 1.70 -13.26 26.39
N ALA A 147 2.10 -14.31 25.67
CA ALA A 147 2.23 -14.23 24.20
C ALA A 147 0.89 -13.96 23.52
N GLU A 148 -0.20 -14.58 23.97
CA GLU A 148 -1.55 -14.30 23.43
C GLU A 148 -1.97 -12.85 23.67
N GLU A 149 -1.76 -12.34 24.89
CA GLU A 149 -2.06 -10.95 25.22
C GLU A 149 -1.24 -9.98 24.36
N PHE A 150 0.06 -10.24 24.21
CA PHE A 150 0.94 -9.48 23.32
C PHE A 150 0.45 -9.53 21.87
N ILE A 151 0.11 -10.71 21.33
CA ILE A 151 -0.39 -10.87 19.96
C ILE A 151 -1.65 -10.03 19.73
N ARG A 152 -2.57 -10.02 20.70
CA ARG A 152 -3.83 -9.28 20.59
C ARG A 152 -3.60 -7.78 20.60
N ASP A 153 -2.79 -7.27 21.52
CA ASP A 153 -2.42 -5.85 21.57
C ASP A 153 -1.64 -5.42 20.33
N PHE A 154 -0.47 -6.05 20.13
CA PHE A 154 0.47 -5.69 19.07
C PHE A 154 -0.15 -5.88 17.69
N GLY A 155 -0.84 -7.01 17.46
CA GLY A 155 -1.51 -7.31 16.20
C GLY A 155 -2.64 -6.35 15.87
N THR A 156 -3.42 -5.91 16.86
CA THR A 156 -4.49 -4.93 16.65
C THR A 156 -3.95 -3.59 16.19
N ARG A 157 -2.88 -3.11 16.84
CA ARG A 157 -2.21 -1.86 16.45
C ARG A 157 -1.53 -1.98 15.09
N ALA A 158 -0.77 -3.05 14.88
CA ALA A 158 -0.01 -3.28 13.64
C ALA A 158 -0.92 -3.48 12.41
N PHE A 159 -2.01 -4.24 12.54
CA PHE A 159 -2.97 -4.46 11.45
C PHE A 159 -4.02 -3.35 11.36
N ARG A 160 -3.99 -2.41 12.30
CA ARG A 160 -4.82 -1.20 12.32
C ARG A 160 -6.32 -1.48 12.45
N ARG A 161 -6.65 -2.60 13.09
CA ARG A 161 -8.00 -3.08 13.41
C ARG A 161 -7.90 -4.35 14.28
N PRO A 162 -9.00 -4.80 14.92
CA PRO A 162 -9.00 -6.02 15.70
C PRO A 162 -8.44 -7.20 14.90
N ILE A 163 -7.44 -7.87 15.48
CA ILE A 163 -6.81 -9.02 14.86
C ILE A 163 -7.81 -10.19 14.77
N PRO A 164 -7.97 -10.84 13.59
CA PRO A 164 -8.82 -12.01 13.46
C PRO A 164 -8.33 -13.18 14.35
N GLU A 165 -9.26 -13.96 14.92
CA GLU A 165 -8.90 -15.14 15.74
C GLU A 165 -8.06 -16.18 14.99
N ALA A 166 -8.21 -16.27 13.66
CA ALA A 166 -7.40 -17.13 12.83
C ALA A 166 -5.92 -16.71 12.84
N ASP A 167 -5.64 -15.40 12.80
CA ASP A 167 -4.29 -14.86 12.85
C ASP A 167 -3.70 -15.01 14.26
N VAL A 168 -4.49 -14.79 15.31
CA VAL A 168 -4.08 -15.07 16.70
C VAL A 168 -3.67 -16.54 16.86
N THR A 169 -4.51 -17.46 16.36
CA THR A 169 -4.26 -18.90 16.42
C THR A 169 -2.98 -19.27 15.64
N ALA A 170 -2.78 -18.70 14.46
CA ALA A 170 -1.59 -18.97 13.64
C ALA A 170 -0.30 -18.47 14.33
N LEU A 171 -0.32 -17.27 14.89
CA LEU A 171 0.82 -16.69 15.61
C LEU A 171 1.13 -17.43 16.92
N LEU A 172 0.10 -17.90 17.63
CA LEU A 172 0.31 -18.78 18.78
C LEU A 172 0.85 -20.16 18.36
N GLY A 173 0.47 -20.68 17.20
CA GLY A 173 1.09 -21.89 16.64
C GLY A 173 2.58 -21.72 16.36
N LEU A 174 3.00 -20.52 15.93
CA LEU A 174 4.40 -20.16 15.75
C LEU A 174 5.15 -20.14 17.09
N PHE A 175 4.54 -19.52 18.11
CA PHE A 175 5.05 -19.56 19.48
C PHE A 175 5.23 -21.00 19.97
N ASP A 176 4.20 -21.84 19.83
CA ASP A 176 4.20 -23.24 20.29
C ASP A 176 5.25 -24.09 19.56
N THR A 177 5.66 -23.68 18.36
CA THR A 177 6.73 -24.36 17.58
C THR A 177 8.13 -24.01 18.10
N VAL A 178 8.38 -22.76 18.47
CA VAL A 178 9.71 -22.28 18.90
C VAL A 178 9.93 -22.51 20.39
N ARG A 179 8.90 -22.28 21.21
CA ARG A 179 9.00 -22.26 22.67
C ARG A 179 9.66 -23.50 23.28
N PRO A 180 9.44 -24.75 22.80
CA PRO A 180 10.06 -25.94 23.37
C PRO A 180 11.60 -25.98 23.29
N THR A 181 12.20 -25.34 22.28
CA THR A 181 13.66 -25.37 22.05
C THR A 181 14.33 -24.01 22.16
N GLY A 182 13.57 -22.92 22.11
CA GLY A 182 14.05 -21.54 22.24
C GLY A 182 13.69 -20.91 23.58
N THR A 183 13.82 -19.59 23.64
CA THR A 183 13.41 -18.71 24.74
C THR A 183 12.06 -18.07 24.47
N PHE A 184 11.45 -17.49 25.51
CA PHE A 184 10.23 -16.71 25.35
C PHE A 184 10.45 -15.53 24.39
N ASN A 185 11.56 -14.79 24.56
CA ASN A 185 11.90 -13.65 23.71
C ASN A 185 12.17 -14.06 22.25
N GLU A 186 12.81 -15.20 22.00
CA GLU A 186 12.95 -15.72 20.63
C GLU A 186 11.59 -16.04 20.00
N SER A 187 10.64 -16.55 20.78
CA SER A 187 9.28 -16.85 20.31
C SER A 187 8.49 -15.58 20.00
N ILE A 188 8.60 -14.54 20.84
CA ILE A 188 7.99 -13.22 20.62
C ILE A 188 8.66 -12.49 19.46
N GLY A 189 9.99 -12.54 19.35
CA GLY A 189 10.73 -11.96 18.23
C GLY A 189 10.24 -12.51 16.89
N LEU A 190 10.02 -13.83 16.80
CA LEU A 190 9.50 -14.44 15.59
C LEU A 190 8.04 -14.02 15.28
N ILE A 191 7.22 -13.79 16.30
CA ILE A 191 5.88 -13.21 16.13
C ILE A 191 5.97 -11.79 15.57
N ILE A 192 6.85 -10.95 16.11
CA ILE A 192 7.07 -9.59 15.62
C ILE A 192 7.48 -9.63 14.15
N GLU A 193 8.45 -10.47 13.78
CA GLU A 193 8.88 -10.65 12.40
C GLU A 193 7.73 -11.07 11.49
N ALA A 194 6.93 -12.05 11.91
CA ALA A 194 5.79 -12.55 11.14
C ALA A 194 4.73 -11.47 10.90
N VAL A 195 4.44 -10.65 11.92
CA VAL A 195 3.50 -9.53 11.82
C VAL A 195 4.04 -8.44 10.88
N LEU A 196 5.31 -8.05 11.02
CA LEU A 196 5.93 -7.00 10.19
C LEU A 196 6.09 -7.39 8.72
N ASN A 197 6.03 -8.68 8.40
CA ASN A 197 6.06 -9.21 7.03
C ASN A 197 4.67 -9.62 6.50
N SER A 198 3.62 -9.46 7.31
CA SER A 198 2.25 -9.77 6.90
C SER A 198 1.74 -8.75 5.89
N PRO A 199 0.98 -9.16 4.86
CA PRO A 199 0.28 -8.22 3.98
C PRO A 199 -0.67 -7.28 4.74
N ARG A 200 -1.21 -7.71 5.88
CA ARG A 200 -2.09 -6.88 6.72
C ARG A 200 -1.35 -5.70 7.37
N PHE A 201 -0.06 -5.86 7.60
CA PHE A 201 0.80 -4.79 8.08
C PHE A 201 1.33 -3.96 6.91
N LEU A 202 1.96 -4.63 5.93
CA LEU A 202 2.65 -3.99 4.81
C LEU A 202 1.73 -3.19 3.88
N TYR A 203 0.43 -3.45 3.86
CA TYR A 203 -0.47 -2.77 2.93
C TYR A 203 -1.61 -2.03 3.65
N HIS A 204 -2.01 -0.89 3.10
CA HIS A 204 -3.34 -0.34 3.29
C HIS A 204 -4.33 -1.16 2.47
N ILE A 205 -5.23 -1.83 3.18
CA ILE A 205 -6.28 -2.66 2.62
C ILE A 205 -7.60 -2.00 3.01
N GLU A 206 -8.31 -1.46 2.01
CA GLU A 206 -9.61 -0.81 2.13
C GLU A 206 -10.61 -1.63 1.32
N VAL A 207 -11.32 -2.54 2.00
CA VAL A 207 -12.35 -3.39 1.39
C VAL A 207 -13.71 -2.69 1.44
N GLY A 208 -13.99 -2.01 2.55
CA GLY A 208 -15.28 -1.39 2.84
C GLY A 208 -16.44 -2.38 2.97
N ALA A 209 -17.60 -1.84 3.32
CA ALA A 209 -18.89 -2.51 3.28
C ALA A 209 -19.64 -2.12 2.00
N PRO A 210 -20.25 -3.07 1.27
CA PRO A 210 -21.05 -2.75 0.08
C PRO A 210 -22.14 -1.72 0.39
N VAL A 211 -22.27 -0.70 -0.45
CA VAL A 211 -23.41 0.23 -0.47
C VAL A 211 -24.09 0.18 -1.84
N ASP A 212 -25.17 0.91 -2.02
CA ASP A 212 -25.94 0.88 -3.27
C ASP A 212 -25.07 1.13 -4.51
N GLY A 213 -25.17 0.23 -5.49
CA GLY A 213 -24.41 0.26 -6.73
C GLY A 213 -23.08 -0.49 -6.65
N GLU A 214 -22.02 0.10 -7.23
CA GLU A 214 -20.67 -0.48 -7.29
C GLU A 214 -19.72 0.11 -6.23
N MET A 215 -20.25 0.84 -5.25
CA MET A 215 -19.47 1.51 -4.22
C MET A 215 -19.39 0.68 -2.94
N ALA A 216 -18.31 0.88 -2.19
CA ALA A 216 -18.16 0.39 -0.82
C ALA A 216 -17.87 1.58 0.10
N ALA A 217 -18.56 1.64 1.24
CA ALA A 217 -18.26 2.61 2.29
C ALA A 217 -17.16 2.07 3.20
N LEU A 218 -16.18 2.90 3.53
CA LEU A 218 -15.12 2.51 4.46
C LEU A 218 -15.70 2.25 5.86
N ASP A 219 -15.19 1.22 6.53
CA ASP A 219 -15.48 0.99 7.95
C ASP A 219 -14.71 1.98 8.84
N ASP A 220 -15.10 2.11 10.11
CA ASP A 220 -14.49 3.11 11.01
C ASP A 220 -12.98 2.88 11.22
N TYR A 221 -12.48 1.64 11.13
CA TYR A 221 -11.04 1.34 11.22
C TYR A 221 -10.28 1.72 9.95
N GLU A 222 -10.91 1.54 8.79
CA GLU A 222 -10.40 2.02 7.51
C GLU A 222 -10.34 3.56 7.50
N ILE A 223 -11.37 4.24 8.01
CA ILE A 223 -11.38 5.69 8.16
C ILE A 223 -10.28 6.16 9.12
N ALA A 224 -10.15 5.55 10.29
CA ALA A 224 -9.09 5.85 11.26
C ALA A 224 -7.70 5.70 10.64
N SER A 225 -7.45 4.56 9.99
CA SER A 225 -6.20 4.31 9.28
C SER A 225 -5.95 5.37 8.21
N LYS A 226 -6.93 5.61 7.35
CA LYS A 226 -6.78 6.57 6.25
C LYS A 226 -6.52 7.98 6.74
N LEU A 227 -7.14 8.40 7.84
CA LEU A 227 -6.93 9.70 8.46
C LEU A 227 -5.53 9.82 9.07
N SER A 228 -5.07 8.81 9.83
CA SER A 228 -3.75 8.83 10.48
C SER A 228 -2.60 8.87 9.46
N TYR A 229 -2.64 8.02 8.43
CA TYR A 229 -1.59 8.02 7.41
C TYR A 229 -1.66 9.25 6.50
N PHE A 230 -2.82 9.88 6.38
CA PHE A 230 -2.94 11.14 5.65
C PHE A 230 -2.32 12.32 6.41
N LEU A 231 -2.57 12.45 7.71
CA LEU A 231 -2.16 13.60 8.51
C LEU A 231 -0.80 13.43 9.21
N TRP A 232 -0.52 12.24 9.73
CA TRP A 232 0.65 11.96 10.58
C TRP A 232 1.64 10.96 9.98
N ASN A 233 1.28 10.32 8.87
CA ASN A 233 2.15 9.37 8.17
C ASN A 233 2.55 8.17 9.05
N THR A 234 1.63 7.71 9.92
CA THR A 234 1.82 6.57 10.83
C THR A 234 0.47 5.95 11.22
N MET A 235 0.48 4.90 12.05
CA MET A 235 -0.73 4.22 12.54
C MET A 235 -1.65 5.15 13.36
N PRO A 236 -2.95 4.82 13.51
CA PRO A 236 -3.84 5.53 14.43
C PRO A 236 -3.29 5.50 15.87
N ASP A 237 -3.47 6.59 16.60
CA ASP A 237 -3.22 6.60 18.04
C ASP A 237 -4.40 5.99 18.82
N GLU A 238 -4.23 5.82 20.12
CA GLU A 238 -5.20 5.12 20.97
C GLU A 238 -6.61 5.76 20.91
N GLU A 239 -6.68 7.09 20.96
CA GLU A 239 -7.96 7.80 20.92
C GLU A 239 -8.69 7.59 19.58
N LEU A 240 -7.95 7.57 18.47
CA LEU A 240 -8.54 7.32 17.16
C LEU A 240 -8.95 5.84 17.00
N PHE A 241 -8.19 4.91 17.57
CA PHE A 241 -8.59 3.50 17.65
C PHE A 241 -9.86 3.28 18.48
N GLU A 242 -9.96 3.95 19.63
CA GLU A 242 -11.16 3.88 20.47
C GLU A 242 -12.38 4.45 19.74
N ALA A 243 -12.23 5.59 19.05
CA ALA A 243 -13.29 6.17 18.24
C ALA A 243 -13.74 5.18 17.15
N ALA A 244 -12.79 4.52 16.47
CA ALA A 244 -13.12 3.48 15.50
C ALA A 244 -13.87 2.30 16.12
N ALA A 245 -13.42 1.82 17.29
CA ALA A 245 -14.05 0.71 17.99
C ALA A 245 -15.49 1.02 18.45
N LYS A 246 -15.77 2.29 18.78
CA LYS A 246 -17.11 2.77 19.18
C LYS A 246 -18.01 3.06 17.98
N GLY A 247 -17.49 2.98 16.76
CA GLY A 247 -18.21 3.38 15.55
C GLY A 247 -18.45 4.89 15.51
N GLU A 248 -17.50 5.69 15.96
CA GLU A 248 -17.60 7.15 16.07
C GLU A 248 -16.84 7.87 14.95
N LEU A 249 -16.70 7.28 13.76
CA LEU A 249 -16.01 7.87 12.60
C LEU A 249 -16.84 7.85 11.31
N HIS A 250 -18.17 7.69 11.40
CA HIS A 250 -19.07 7.56 10.24
C HIS A 250 -19.73 8.87 9.80
N THR A 251 -19.55 9.97 10.54
CA THR A 251 -20.08 11.30 10.17
C THR A 251 -18.97 12.31 9.91
N GLU A 252 -19.26 13.32 9.09
CA GLU A 252 -18.30 14.41 8.81
C GLU A 252 -17.84 15.11 10.10
N GLU A 253 -18.75 15.35 11.03
CA GLU A 253 -18.44 16.07 12.28
C GLU A 253 -17.51 15.25 13.19
N GLN A 254 -17.74 13.94 13.28
CA GLN A 254 -16.88 13.02 14.01
C GLN A 254 -15.46 12.97 13.41
N ILE A 255 -15.36 12.80 12.09
CA ILE A 255 -14.07 12.77 11.38
C ILE A 255 -13.35 14.11 11.56
N ARG A 256 -14.06 15.24 11.41
CA ARG A 256 -13.52 16.60 11.59
C ARG A 256 -13.00 16.82 13.00
N THR A 257 -13.70 16.31 14.02
CA THR A 257 -13.27 16.39 15.42
C THR A 257 -11.92 15.72 15.60
N GLN A 258 -11.77 14.48 15.11
CA GLN A 258 -10.49 13.76 15.19
C GLN A 258 -9.41 14.43 14.35
N ALA A 259 -9.71 14.85 13.12
CA ALA A 259 -8.76 15.51 12.24
C ALA A 259 -8.24 16.85 12.79
N THR A 260 -9.02 17.56 13.61
CA THR A 260 -8.62 18.84 14.22
C THR A 260 -7.76 18.63 15.48
N ARG A 261 -7.97 17.51 16.18
CA ARG A 261 -7.16 17.11 17.34
C ARG A 261 -5.75 16.73 16.93
N MET A 262 -5.63 16.10 15.76
CA MET A 262 -4.39 15.57 15.20
C MET A 262 -3.45 16.67 14.70
#